data_AF-A0A922MBY3-F1
#
_entry.id   AF-A0A922MBY3-F1
#
_cell.length_a   1.000
_cell.length_b   1.000
_cell.length_c   1.000
_cell.angle_alpha   90.00
_cell.angle_beta   90.00
_cell.angle_gamma   90.00
#
_symmetry.space_group_name_H-M   'P 1'
#
loop_
_entity.id
_entity.type
_entity.pdbx_description
1 polymer ?
#
loop_
_entity_poly.entity_id
_entity_poly.type
_entity_poly.pdbx_seq_one_letter_code
_entity_poly.pdbx_strand_id
1 'polypeptide(L)'
;MTSRSKNAVRVYETEIEKSREESNWKKAVDLAQQLKARSPQHESLAHFLIGEGKLEAHLEEWPPTKENIERAQRELSEARGYLTLATDEAGKRAGVALDAHLLLGKLNYACGAYDDALKNYKLAELNTLTEKELPVRSLRIVAESYAIKGLCLEQNTVPGSTSRYKQAERESEMVS
;
A
#
# COMPACT_ATOMS: atom_id res chain seq x y z
N MET A 1 36.46 0.45 -3.99
CA MET A 1 35.53 0.56 -2.83
C MET A 1 34.04 0.41 -3.20
N THR A 2 33.67 0.35 -4.48
CA THR A 2 32.26 0.30 -4.95
C THR A 2 31.61 -1.09 -4.87
N SER A 3 32.35 -2.20 -4.91
CA SER A 3 31.79 -3.56 -4.87
C SER A 3 31.26 -3.95 -3.48
N ARG A 4 31.88 -3.46 -2.40
CA ARG A 4 31.51 -3.77 -1.02
C ARG A 4 30.16 -3.15 -0.63
N SER A 5 29.87 -1.95 -1.15
CA SER A 5 28.60 -1.24 -0.92
C SER A 5 27.43 -1.91 -1.67
N LYS A 6 27.63 -2.31 -2.93
CA LYS A 6 26.60 -3.04 -3.71
C LYS A 6 26.21 -4.39 -3.08
N ASN A 7 27.19 -5.12 -2.53
CA ASN A 7 26.91 -6.38 -1.84
C ASN A 7 26.11 -6.17 -0.54
N ALA A 8 26.36 -5.08 0.19
CA ALA A 8 25.61 -4.77 1.42
C ALA A 8 24.14 -4.44 1.12
N VAL A 9 23.85 -3.67 0.05
CA VAL A 9 22.48 -3.34 -0.37
C VAL A 9 21.68 -4.59 -0.74
N ARG A 10 22.26 -5.50 -1.51
CA ARG A 10 21.60 -6.74 -1.91
C ARG A 10 21.28 -7.67 -0.72
N VAL A 11 22.11 -7.64 0.32
CA VAL A 11 21.82 -8.36 1.58
C VAL A 11 20.60 -7.75 2.28
N TYR A 12 20.51 -6.42 2.36
CA TYR A 12 19.34 -5.75 2.92
C TYR A 12 18.05 -6.11 2.18
N GLU A 13 18.04 -6.06 0.84
CA GLU A 13 16.86 -6.43 0.04
C GLU A 13 16.40 -7.87 0.33
N THR A 14 17.34 -8.81 0.42
CA THR A 14 17.04 -10.22 0.71
C THR A 14 16.50 -10.41 2.13
N GLU A 15 17.11 -9.76 3.13
CA GLU A 15 16.68 -9.86 4.51
C GLU A 15 15.36 -9.15 4.78
N ILE A 16 15.09 -8.05 4.07
CA ILE A 16 13.81 -7.35 4.12
C ILE A 16 12.71 -8.24 3.55
N GLU A 17 12.92 -8.84 2.37
CA GLU A 17 11.91 -9.70 1.75
C GLU A 17 11.59 -10.90 2.66
N LYS A 18 12.61 -11.56 3.20
CA LYS A 18 12.42 -12.63 4.17
C LYS A 18 11.63 -12.16 5.40
N SER A 19 11.90 -10.95 5.90
CA SER A 19 11.17 -10.40 7.05
C SER A 19 9.71 -10.11 6.71
N ARG A 20 9.40 -9.69 5.47
CA ARG A 20 8.03 -9.49 4.98
C ARG A 20 7.29 -10.82 4.82
N GLU A 21 7.95 -11.85 4.33
CA GLU A 21 7.40 -13.21 4.20
C GLU A 21 7.06 -13.83 5.57
N GLU A 22 7.90 -13.57 6.57
CA GLU A 22 7.71 -14.05 7.96
C GLU A 22 6.75 -13.18 8.78
N SER A 23 6.13 -12.14 8.20
CA SER A 23 5.36 -11.11 8.92
C SER A 23 6.14 -10.44 10.06
N ASN A 24 7.48 -10.44 10.01
CA ASN A 24 8.32 -9.76 10.99
C ASN A 24 8.48 -8.29 10.62
N TRP A 25 7.37 -7.56 10.68
CA TRP A 25 7.28 -6.17 10.22
C TRP A 25 8.21 -5.23 10.98
N LYS A 26 8.42 -5.46 12.28
CA LYS A 26 9.39 -4.69 13.07
C LYS A 26 10.79 -4.77 12.47
N LYS A 27 11.26 -5.98 12.18
CA LYS A 27 12.56 -6.20 11.55
C LYS A 27 12.61 -5.62 10.13
N ALA A 28 11.54 -5.76 9.35
CA ALA A 28 11.46 -5.18 8.01
C ALA A 28 11.60 -3.64 8.05
N VAL A 29 10.93 -2.97 8.98
CA VAL A 29 11.03 -1.52 9.19
C VAL A 29 12.45 -1.11 9.61
N ASP A 30 13.06 -1.82 10.58
CA ASP A 30 14.41 -1.53 11.06
C ASP A 30 15.45 -1.65 9.93
N LEU A 31 15.33 -2.68 9.08
CA LEU A 31 16.19 -2.88 7.93
C LEU A 31 15.96 -1.80 6.85
N ALA A 32 14.72 -1.42 6.59
CA ALA A 32 14.40 -0.36 5.63
C ALA A 32 14.91 1.02 6.09
N GLN A 33 14.88 1.31 7.40
CA GLN A 33 15.52 2.51 7.95
C GLN A 33 17.04 2.51 7.75
N GLN A 34 17.70 1.36 7.92
CA GLN A 34 19.12 1.23 7.63
C GLN A 34 19.42 1.39 6.14
N LEU A 35 18.58 0.84 5.25
CA LEU A 35 18.70 1.03 3.80
C LEU A 35 18.64 2.52 3.44
N LYS A 36 17.65 3.25 3.98
CA LYS A 36 17.52 4.70 3.82
C LYS A 36 18.78 5.44 4.24
N ALA A 37 19.30 5.12 5.43
CA ALA A 37 20.47 5.82 6.00
C ALA A 37 21.77 5.54 5.23
N ARG A 38 21.92 4.34 4.67
CA ARG A 38 23.18 3.89 4.03
C ARG A 38 23.18 4.06 2.52
N SER A 39 22.02 4.27 1.90
CA SER A 39 21.89 4.32 0.45
C SER A 39 20.80 5.29 0.02
N PRO A 40 21.12 6.60 -0.07
CA PRO A 40 20.18 7.63 -0.47
C PRO A 40 19.51 7.36 -1.84
N GLN A 41 20.18 6.65 -2.75
CA GLN A 41 19.60 6.26 -4.04
C GLN A 41 18.43 5.26 -3.93
N HIS A 42 18.24 4.62 -2.78
CA HIS A 42 17.11 3.73 -2.49
C HIS A 42 16.09 4.37 -1.54
N GLU A 43 16.12 5.70 -1.39
CA GLU A 43 15.26 6.38 -0.42
C GLU A 43 13.76 6.12 -0.65
N SER A 44 13.27 6.21 -1.89
CA SER A 44 11.84 5.96 -2.18
C SER A 44 11.44 4.52 -1.90
N LEU A 45 12.31 3.54 -2.21
CA LEU A 45 12.08 2.14 -1.86
C LEU A 45 12.03 1.96 -0.34
N ALA A 46 12.93 2.61 0.39
CA ALA A 46 12.93 2.56 1.84
C ALA A 46 11.69 3.22 2.45
N HIS A 47 11.21 4.35 1.91
CA HIS A 47 9.94 4.95 2.34
C HIS A 47 8.77 3.98 2.12
N PHE A 48 8.67 3.37 0.94
CA PHE A 48 7.64 2.35 0.66
C PHE A 48 7.67 1.21 1.69
N LEU A 49 8.84 0.61 1.93
CA LEU A 49 9.00 -0.53 2.84
C LEU A 49 8.70 -0.16 4.31
N ILE A 50 9.09 1.05 4.75
CA ILE A 50 8.77 1.53 6.10
C ILE A 50 7.26 1.75 6.24
N GLY A 51 6.64 2.38 5.23
CA GLY A 51 5.20 2.63 5.20
C GLY A 51 4.39 1.34 5.22
N GLU A 52 4.77 0.37 4.38
CA GLU A 52 4.17 -0.96 4.35
C GLU A 52 4.31 -1.68 5.69
N GLY A 53 5.52 -1.79 6.23
CA GLY A 53 5.75 -2.53 7.47
C GLY A 53 4.97 -1.94 8.65
N LYS A 54 4.88 -0.61 8.74
CA LYS A 54 4.06 0.06 9.77
C LYS A 54 2.56 -0.20 9.56
N LEU A 55 2.08 -0.18 8.32
CA LEU A 55 0.68 -0.46 7.99
C LEU A 55 0.32 -1.91 8.33
N GLU A 56 1.08 -2.88 7.85
CA GLU A 56 0.78 -4.30 8.04
C GLU A 56 0.90 -4.70 9.52
N ALA A 57 1.91 -4.21 10.25
CA ALA A 57 2.02 -4.43 11.69
C ALA A 57 0.80 -3.93 12.46
N HIS A 58 0.30 -2.73 12.11
CA HIS A 58 -0.88 -2.17 12.75
C HIS A 58 -2.13 -2.98 12.43
N LEU A 59 -2.32 -3.42 11.19
CA LEU A 59 -3.51 -4.16 10.77
C LEU A 59 -3.53 -5.61 11.26
N GLU A 60 -2.36 -6.20 11.54
CA GLU A 60 -2.27 -7.50 12.23
C GLU A 60 -2.77 -7.43 13.68
N GLU A 61 -2.49 -6.31 14.38
CA GLU A 61 -2.94 -6.11 15.75
C GLU A 61 -4.39 -5.57 15.82
N TRP A 62 -4.74 -4.66 14.91
CA TRP A 62 -6.01 -3.95 14.84
C TRP A 62 -6.62 -4.08 13.45
N PRO A 63 -7.42 -5.15 13.20
CA PRO A 63 -8.05 -5.37 11.91
C PRO A 63 -8.92 -4.18 11.46
N PRO A 64 -9.08 -3.93 10.15
CA PRO A 64 -9.80 -2.77 9.62
C PRO A 64 -11.33 -2.94 9.73
N THR A 65 -11.84 -2.88 10.97
CA THR A 65 -13.27 -2.90 11.31
C THR A 65 -13.74 -1.50 11.73
N LYS A 66 -15.06 -1.30 11.81
CA LYS A 66 -15.64 0.02 12.16
C LYS A 66 -15.21 0.50 13.55
N GLU A 67 -15.01 -0.42 14.48
CA GLU A 67 -14.59 -0.14 15.85
C GLU A 67 -13.14 0.39 15.93
N ASN A 68 -12.30 0.07 14.95
CA ASN A 68 -10.88 0.43 14.93
C ASN A 68 -10.57 1.69 14.12
N ILE A 69 -11.56 2.31 13.44
CA ILE A 69 -11.35 3.46 12.55
C ILE A 69 -10.64 4.62 13.25
N GLU A 70 -11.12 5.04 14.43
CA GLU A 70 -10.52 6.18 15.15
C GLU A 70 -9.08 5.88 15.57
N ARG A 71 -8.79 4.61 15.90
CA ARG A 71 -7.42 4.18 16.22
C ARG A 71 -6.54 4.27 14.97
N ALA A 72 -7.00 3.69 13.86
CA ALA A 72 -6.29 3.71 12.58
C ALA A 72 -5.97 5.15 12.14
N GLN A 73 -6.92 6.08 12.27
CA GLN A 73 -6.71 7.51 11.94
C GLN A 73 -5.58 8.15 12.75
N ARG A 74 -5.43 7.80 14.02
CA ARG A 74 -4.36 8.32 14.89
C ARG A 74 -3.02 7.64 14.62
N GLU A 75 -3.03 6.31 14.56
CA GLU A 75 -1.83 5.48 14.63
C GLU A 75 -1.20 5.20 13.25
N LEU A 76 -1.95 5.30 12.14
CA LEU A 76 -1.43 5.11 10.78
C LEU A 76 -0.89 6.40 10.15
N SER A 77 -0.84 7.51 10.89
CA SER A 77 -0.35 8.81 10.39
C SER A 77 1.08 8.75 9.84
N GLU A 78 1.97 8.03 10.53
CA GLU A 78 3.36 7.86 10.09
C GLU A 78 3.47 6.96 8.86
N ALA A 79 2.75 5.83 8.84
CA ALA A 79 2.69 4.94 7.69
C ALA A 79 2.21 5.69 6.43
N ARG A 80 1.16 6.51 6.58
CA ARG A 80 0.64 7.38 5.52
C ARG A 80 1.67 8.37 5.01
N GLY A 81 2.45 8.99 5.91
CA GLY A 81 3.51 9.92 5.52
C GLY A 81 4.55 9.26 4.63
N TYR A 82 5.05 8.09 5.03
CA TYR A 82 6.03 7.33 4.25
C TYR A 82 5.49 6.83 2.90
N LEU A 83 4.27 6.28 2.87
CA LEU A 83 3.67 5.82 1.62
C LEU A 83 3.42 7.00 0.66
N THR A 84 2.97 8.16 1.16
CA THR A 84 2.83 9.37 0.34
C THR A 84 4.14 9.79 -0.30
N LEU A 85 5.25 9.78 0.46
CA LEU A 85 6.57 10.11 -0.09
C LEU A 85 7.00 9.15 -1.20
N ALA A 86 6.57 7.88 -1.14
CA ALA A 86 6.86 6.88 -2.17
C ALA A 86 6.02 7.02 -3.45
N THR A 87 5.04 7.94 -3.51
CA THR A 87 4.20 8.18 -4.71
C THR A 87 4.73 9.26 -5.65
N ASP A 88 5.82 9.94 -5.28
CA ASP A 88 6.40 11.02 -6.06
C ASP A 88 7.15 10.53 -7.34
N GLU A 89 7.75 11.46 -8.09
CA GLU A 89 8.52 11.13 -9.28
C GLU A 89 9.76 10.27 -8.99
N ALA A 90 10.33 10.33 -7.78
CA ALA A 90 11.42 9.44 -7.39
C ALA A 90 10.87 8.02 -7.14
N GLY A 91 9.71 7.89 -6.49
CA GLY A 91 8.99 6.63 -6.31
C GLY A 91 8.58 5.96 -7.63
N LYS A 92 8.12 6.75 -8.61
CA LYS A 92 7.82 6.24 -9.96
C LYS A 92 9.07 5.67 -10.64
N ARG A 93 10.19 6.39 -10.59
CA ARG A 93 11.48 5.91 -11.13
C ARG A 93 12.01 4.68 -10.39
N ALA A 94 11.74 4.56 -9.10
CA ALA A 94 12.08 3.41 -8.29
C ALA A 94 11.12 2.22 -8.48
N GLY A 95 10.03 2.39 -9.24
CA GLY A 95 9.05 1.34 -9.51
C GLY A 95 8.12 0.99 -8.34
N VAL A 96 8.05 1.85 -7.31
CA VAL A 96 7.27 1.59 -6.07
C VAL A 96 5.99 2.43 -5.96
N ALA A 97 5.82 3.44 -6.81
CA ALA A 97 4.71 4.39 -6.67
C ALA A 97 3.32 3.77 -6.83
N LEU A 98 3.14 2.83 -7.76
CA LEU A 98 1.85 2.15 -7.95
C LEU A 98 1.51 1.29 -6.74
N ASP A 99 2.46 0.48 -6.25
CA ASP A 99 2.28 -0.32 -5.03
C ASP A 99 2.04 0.56 -3.79
N ALA A 100 2.69 1.72 -3.70
CA ALA A 100 2.44 2.70 -2.64
C ALA A 100 1.00 3.21 -2.68
N HIS A 101 0.43 3.48 -3.87
CA HIS A 101 -0.98 3.82 -4.01
C HIS A 101 -1.90 2.67 -3.59
N LEU A 102 -1.59 1.41 -3.92
CA LEU A 102 -2.38 0.27 -3.45
C LEU A 102 -2.43 0.21 -1.91
N LEU A 103 -1.29 0.39 -1.25
CA LEU A 103 -1.21 0.40 0.22
C LEU A 103 -1.88 1.63 0.83
N LEU A 104 -1.81 2.80 0.19
CA LEU A 104 -2.59 3.98 0.60
C LEU A 104 -4.09 3.74 0.48
N GLY A 105 -4.53 2.98 -0.52
CA GLY A 105 -5.90 2.50 -0.65
C GLY A 105 -6.34 1.69 0.56
N LYS A 106 -5.55 0.67 0.92
CA LYS A 106 -5.77 -0.18 2.11
C LYS A 106 -5.77 0.64 3.41
N LEU A 107 -4.83 1.56 3.55
CA LEU A 107 -4.72 2.45 4.71
C LEU A 107 -5.94 3.38 4.81
N ASN A 108 -6.39 3.98 3.71
CA ASN A 108 -7.57 4.84 3.69
C ASN A 108 -8.84 4.07 4.06
N TYR A 109 -9.00 2.85 3.59
CA TYR A 109 -10.09 1.98 4.00
C TYR A 109 -10.09 1.73 5.51
N ALA A 110 -8.93 1.39 6.10
CA ALA A 110 -8.79 1.21 7.55
C ALA A 110 -9.13 2.49 8.34
N CYS A 111 -8.85 3.68 7.77
CA CYS A 111 -9.21 4.97 8.34
C CYS A 111 -10.67 5.40 8.06
N GLY A 112 -11.49 4.57 7.39
CA GLY A 112 -12.87 4.92 7.00
C GLY A 112 -12.98 5.96 5.88
N ALA A 113 -11.89 6.28 5.19
CA ALA A 113 -11.82 7.25 4.09
C ALA A 113 -12.03 6.55 2.73
N TYR A 114 -13.22 5.99 2.51
CA TYR A 114 -13.51 5.11 1.37
C TYR A 114 -13.32 5.78 0.00
N ASP A 115 -13.71 7.06 -0.14
CA ASP A 115 -13.51 7.80 -1.40
C ASP A 115 -12.02 8.00 -1.72
N ASP A 116 -11.20 8.26 -0.71
CA ASP A 116 -9.76 8.42 -0.89
C ASP A 116 -9.09 7.07 -1.16
N ALA A 117 -9.63 5.97 -0.63
CA ALA A 117 -9.20 4.64 -1.01
C ALA A 117 -9.44 4.37 -2.50
N LEU A 118 -10.65 4.66 -2.99
CA LEU A 118 -11.01 4.50 -4.41
C LEU A 118 -10.16 5.37 -5.33
N LYS A 119 -9.88 6.63 -4.95
CA LYS A 119 -8.96 7.51 -5.69
C LYS A 119 -7.57 6.88 -5.81
N ASN A 120 -7.05 6.30 -4.74
CA ASN A 120 -5.74 5.65 -4.77
C ASN A 120 -5.72 4.42 -5.67
N TYR A 121 -6.78 3.60 -5.70
CA TYR A 121 -6.85 2.47 -6.64
C TYR A 121 -6.91 2.91 -8.10
N LYS A 122 -7.50 4.08 -8.39
CA LYS A 122 -7.45 4.69 -9.73
C LYS A 122 -6.03 5.14 -10.07
N LEU A 123 -5.33 5.80 -9.14
CA LEU A 123 -3.93 6.23 -9.33
C LEU A 123 -2.94 5.06 -9.44
N ALA A 124 -3.23 3.93 -8.78
CA ALA A 124 -2.45 2.70 -8.90
C ALA A 124 -2.68 1.94 -10.21
N GLU A 125 -3.61 2.40 -11.06
CA GLU A 125 -4.03 1.70 -12.28
C GLU A 125 -4.40 0.23 -12.00
N LEU A 126 -5.10 -0.05 -10.89
CA LEU A 126 -5.34 -1.42 -10.40
C LEU A 126 -5.84 -2.38 -11.48
N ASN A 127 -6.71 -1.89 -12.37
CA ASN A 127 -7.31 -2.67 -13.46
C ASN A 127 -6.30 -3.13 -14.54
N THR A 128 -5.11 -2.53 -14.63
CA THR A 128 -4.07 -2.91 -15.61
C THR A 128 -3.05 -3.91 -15.05
N LEU A 129 -3.08 -4.17 -13.74
CA LEU A 129 -2.09 -5.01 -13.06
C LEU A 129 -2.35 -6.51 -13.23
N THR A 130 -3.57 -6.91 -13.59
CA THR A 130 -3.95 -8.31 -13.85
C THR A 130 -3.35 -8.89 -15.13
N GLU A 131 -2.80 -8.05 -16.01
CA GLU A 131 -2.20 -8.43 -17.28
C GLU A 131 -0.69 -8.71 -17.19
N LYS A 132 -0.09 -8.58 -16.00
CA LYS A 132 1.36 -8.69 -15.78
C LYS A 132 1.71 -9.92 -14.93
N GLU A 133 2.84 -10.56 -15.24
CA GLU A 133 3.46 -11.50 -14.30
C GLU A 133 4.04 -10.72 -13.13
N LEU A 134 3.53 -10.98 -11.92
CA LEU A 134 3.88 -10.27 -10.71
C LEU A 134 4.50 -11.22 -9.66
N PRO A 135 5.45 -10.74 -8.84
CA PRO A 135 5.90 -11.48 -7.67
C PRO A 135 4.73 -11.79 -6.72
N VAL A 136 4.85 -12.89 -5.97
CA VAL A 136 3.78 -13.38 -5.05
C VAL A 136 3.30 -12.29 -4.09
N ARG A 137 4.20 -11.48 -3.54
CA ARG A 137 3.83 -10.38 -2.64
C ARG A 137 3.00 -9.30 -3.35
N SER A 138 3.38 -8.91 -4.56
CA SER A 138 2.62 -7.95 -5.37
C SER A 138 1.24 -8.50 -5.75
N LEU A 139 1.14 -9.79 -6.08
CA LEU A 139 -0.17 -10.45 -6.30
C LEU A 139 -1.06 -10.37 -5.06
N ARG A 140 -0.49 -10.57 -3.87
CA ARG A 140 -1.23 -10.42 -2.60
C ARG A 140 -1.76 -8.99 -2.42
N ILE A 141 -0.92 -7.97 -2.64
CA ILE A 141 -1.34 -6.56 -2.55
C ILE A 141 -2.48 -6.25 -3.54
N VAL A 142 -2.35 -6.73 -4.78
CA VAL A 142 -3.37 -6.53 -5.83
C VAL A 142 -4.69 -7.20 -5.46
N ALA A 143 -4.65 -8.46 -5.00
CA ALA A 143 -5.84 -9.20 -4.59
C ALA A 143 -6.57 -8.51 -3.42
N GLU A 144 -5.82 -8.10 -2.39
CA GLU A 144 -6.35 -7.33 -1.26
C GLU A 144 -6.95 -6.00 -1.73
N SER A 145 -6.31 -5.32 -2.69
CA SER A 145 -6.79 -4.04 -3.23
C SER A 145 -8.11 -4.18 -3.98
N TYR A 146 -8.31 -5.25 -4.75
CA TYR A 146 -9.60 -5.53 -5.38
C TYR A 146 -10.70 -5.82 -4.37
N ALA A 147 -10.40 -6.62 -3.35
CA ALA A 147 -11.36 -6.91 -2.28
C ALA A 147 -11.80 -5.61 -1.56
N ILE A 148 -10.84 -4.76 -1.20
CA ILE A 148 -11.11 -3.49 -0.53
C ILE A 148 -11.83 -2.50 -1.45
N LYS A 149 -11.47 -2.42 -2.74
CA LYS A 149 -12.20 -1.61 -3.73
C LYS A 149 -13.68 -1.97 -3.73
N GLY A 150 -14.01 -3.26 -3.75
CA GLY A 150 -15.39 -3.74 -3.64
C GLY A 150 -16.08 -3.27 -2.36
N LEU A 151 -15.44 -3.47 -1.20
CA LEU A 151 -15.98 -3.02 0.09
C LEU A 151 -16.20 -1.50 0.16
N CYS A 152 -15.30 -0.70 -0.41
CA CYS A 152 -15.47 0.75 -0.49
C CYS A 152 -16.69 1.13 -1.35
N LEU A 153 -16.89 0.45 -2.48
CA LEU A 153 -18.04 0.69 -3.35
C LEU A 153 -19.36 0.35 -2.64
N GLU A 154 -19.38 -0.72 -1.83
CA GLU A 154 -20.52 -1.10 -0.99
C GLU A 154 -20.82 -0.05 0.09
N GLN A 155 -19.82 0.46 0.82
CA GLN A 155 -20.05 1.50 1.85
C GLN A 155 -20.60 2.81 1.24
N ASN A 156 -20.29 3.07 -0.03
CA ASN A 156 -20.79 4.22 -0.77
C ASN A 156 -22.22 4.01 -1.36
N THR A 157 -22.85 2.85 -1.15
CA THR A 157 -24.27 2.64 -1.51
C THR A 157 -25.19 3.26 -0.45
N VAL A 158 -25.35 4.59 -0.48
CA VAL A 158 -26.46 5.23 0.24
C VAL A 158 -27.77 4.95 -0.52
N PRO A 159 -28.79 4.33 0.09
CA PRO A 159 -30.09 4.18 -0.53
C PRO A 159 -30.73 5.56 -0.72
N GLY A 160 -30.99 5.97 -1.96
CA GLY A 160 -31.96 7.04 -2.26
C GLY A 160 -31.48 8.33 -2.94
N SER A 161 -30.21 8.50 -3.34
CA SER A 161 -29.73 9.81 -3.86
C SER A 161 -28.93 9.77 -5.18
N THR A 162 -28.81 8.65 -5.87
CA THR A 162 -28.00 8.58 -7.10
C THR A 162 -28.83 8.26 -8.33
N SER A 163 -28.66 9.06 -9.39
CA SER A 163 -29.24 8.80 -10.72
C SER A 163 -28.94 7.38 -11.21
N ARG A 164 -29.87 6.77 -11.95
CA ARG A 164 -29.71 5.43 -12.58
C ARG A 164 -28.39 5.30 -13.35
N TYR A 165 -27.90 6.38 -13.96
CA TYR A 165 -26.61 6.40 -14.64
C TYR A 165 -25.43 6.17 -13.69
N LYS A 166 -25.39 6.88 -12.54
CA LYS A 166 -24.36 6.70 -11.51
C LYS A 166 -24.46 5.34 -10.81
N GLN A 167 -25.63 4.71 -10.86
CA GLN A 167 -25.82 3.36 -10.35
C GLN A 167 -25.20 2.34 -11.32
N ALA A 168 -25.50 2.45 -12.61
CA ALA A 168 -24.93 1.58 -13.65
C ALA A 168 -23.40 1.69 -13.77
N GLU A 169 -22.83 2.89 -13.68
CA GLU A 169 -21.38 3.09 -13.71
C GLU A 169 -20.69 2.38 -12.53
N ARG A 170 -21.30 2.40 -11.34
CA ARG A 170 -20.76 1.71 -10.14
C ARG A 170 -20.94 0.21 -10.19
N GLU A 171 -22.07 -0.28 -10.70
CA GLU A 171 -22.25 -1.72 -10.96
C GLU A 171 -21.19 -2.23 -11.95
N SER A 172 -20.86 -1.44 -12.96
CA SER A 172 -19.72 -1.74 -13.85
C SER A 172 -18.37 -1.68 -13.13
N GLU A 173 -18.15 -0.71 -12.23
CA GLU A 173 -16.92 -0.63 -11.42
C GLU A 173 -16.76 -1.78 -10.42
N MET A 174 -17.84 -2.42 -9.96
CA MET A 174 -17.79 -3.60 -9.07
C MET A 174 -17.32 -4.86 -9.79
N VAL A 175 -17.60 -4.98 -11.09
CA VAL A 175 -17.30 -6.17 -11.90
C VAL A 175 -16.01 -6.02 -12.73
N SER A 176 -15.31 -4.88 -12.59
CA SER A 176 -14.05 -4.55 -13.29
C SER A 176 -12.85 -4.38 -12.36
#